data_AF-A0A6P1A4L8-F1
#
_entry.id   AF-A0A6P1A4L8-F1
#
_cell.length_a   1.000
_cell.length_b   1.000
_cell.length_c   1.000
_cell.angle_alpha   90.00
_cell.angle_beta   90.00
_cell.angle_gamma   90.00
#
_symmetry.space_group_name_H-M   'P 1'
#
loop_
_entity.id
_entity.type
_entity.pdbx_description
1 polymer ?
#
loop_
_entity_poly.entity_id
_entity_poly.type
_entity_poly.pdbx_seq_one_letter_code
_entity_poly.pdbx_strand_id
1 'polypeptide(L)'
;MTDILQRLYQILPLLPKETKFLVPHNFNHVFYDSLKALGISSPDKIVICKHDERLELGKLLWSPPATYSGMDLPEALEWVSNNITSWSLKQKQKLSTNTYSKKIYISRQDSDKRQLINEHELCIFLHSEGFKICTLSNLALADQVNLFQVAEIIIAPHGAGLVNLMFTNKGSYVLELFGSNVPRGGTCYWSISCCRGLNYYYLTGQSETSTSEDSNFTISVEKVKEWIRNIAIN
;
A
#
# COMPACT_ATOMS: atom_id res chain seq x y z
N MET A 1 -3.30 5.86 -4.09
CA MET A 1 -4.39 5.17 -3.34
C MET A 1 -4.66 5.84 -2.01
N THR A 2 -3.65 6.07 -1.17
CA THR A 2 -3.81 6.84 0.09
C THR A 2 -4.38 8.23 -0.11
N ASP A 3 -3.95 8.98 -1.13
CA ASP A 3 -4.48 10.34 -1.41
C ASP A 3 -6.03 10.35 -1.47
N ILE A 4 -6.65 9.41 -2.19
CA ILE A 4 -8.12 9.36 -2.32
C ILE A 4 -8.79 9.09 -0.97
N LEU A 5 -8.27 8.18 -0.15
CA LEU A 5 -8.86 7.89 1.16
C LEU A 5 -8.65 9.04 2.15
N GLN A 6 -7.52 9.75 2.05
CA GLN A 6 -7.26 10.94 2.88
C GLN A 6 -8.19 12.10 2.53
N ARG A 7 -8.65 12.22 1.29
CA ARG A 7 -9.68 13.21 0.93
C ARG A 7 -10.98 12.99 1.71
N LEU A 8 -11.36 11.72 1.94
CA LEU A 8 -12.57 11.38 2.70
C LEU A 8 -12.53 11.89 4.15
N TYR A 9 -11.34 11.97 4.76
CA TYR A 9 -11.18 12.56 6.10
C TYR A 9 -11.77 13.97 6.20
N GLN A 10 -11.53 14.81 5.18
CA GLN A 10 -11.96 16.21 5.18
C GLN A 10 -13.45 16.35 4.84
N ILE A 11 -13.95 15.53 3.91
CA ILE A 11 -15.27 15.76 3.32
C ILE A 11 -16.38 14.92 3.94
N LEU A 12 -16.10 13.71 4.46
CA LEU A 12 -17.16 12.80 4.94
C LEU A 12 -18.10 13.45 5.96
N PRO A 13 -17.64 14.23 6.94
CA PRO A 13 -18.52 14.90 7.90
C PRO A 13 -19.45 15.96 7.28
N LEU A 14 -19.10 16.44 6.07
CA LEU A 14 -19.80 17.52 5.36
C LEU A 14 -20.76 16.99 4.28
N LEU A 15 -20.65 15.72 3.92
CA LEU A 15 -21.46 15.14 2.85
C LEU A 15 -22.92 14.97 3.29
N PRO A 16 -23.89 15.33 2.43
CA PRO A 16 -25.28 14.93 2.63
C PRO A 16 -25.40 13.41 2.81
N LYS A 17 -26.33 12.96 3.68
CA LYS A 17 -26.50 11.53 3.98
C LYS A 17 -26.76 10.66 2.74
N GLU A 18 -27.46 11.22 1.76
CA GLU A 18 -27.83 10.59 0.47
C GLU A 18 -26.69 10.60 -0.57
N THR A 19 -25.49 11.09 -0.22
CA THR A 19 -24.38 11.16 -1.17
C THR A 19 -23.98 9.76 -1.64
N LYS A 20 -23.89 9.62 -2.97
CA LYS A 20 -23.38 8.43 -3.65
C LYS A 20 -21.93 8.65 -4.10
N PHE A 21 -21.16 7.58 -4.10
CA PHE A 21 -19.73 7.55 -4.44
C PHE A 21 -19.55 6.84 -5.78
N LEU A 22 -19.00 7.56 -6.74
CA LEU A 22 -18.63 7.01 -8.04
C LEU A 22 -17.32 6.23 -7.91
N VAL A 23 -17.31 4.96 -8.33
CA VAL A 23 -16.12 4.09 -8.32
C VAL A 23 -15.88 3.51 -9.72
N PRO A 24 -14.63 3.27 -10.13
CA PRO A 24 -14.34 2.69 -11.44
C PRO A 24 -14.77 1.21 -11.52
N HIS A 25 -15.07 0.70 -12.71
CA HIS A 25 -15.48 -0.70 -12.91
C HIS A 25 -14.48 -1.77 -12.41
N ASN A 26 -13.19 -1.46 -12.32
CA ASN A 26 -12.15 -2.36 -11.83
C ASN A 26 -11.95 -2.28 -10.29
N PHE A 27 -12.99 -1.89 -9.55
CA PHE A 27 -12.96 -1.81 -8.09
C PHE A 27 -12.88 -3.22 -7.46
N ASN A 28 -11.71 -3.58 -6.94
CA ASN A 28 -11.49 -4.85 -6.24
C ASN A 28 -12.05 -4.88 -4.80
N HIS A 29 -12.02 -6.06 -4.18
CA HIS A 29 -12.56 -6.31 -2.83
C HIS A 29 -11.88 -5.47 -1.74
N VAL A 30 -10.57 -5.21 -1.85
CA VAL A 30 -9.82 -4.40 -0.88
C VAL A 30 -10.34 -2.97 -0.84
N PHE A 31 -10.69 -2.40 -2.00
CA PHE A 31 -11.27 -1.06 -2.04
C PHE A 31 -12.67 -1.01 -1.43
N TYR A 32 -13.52 -2.01 -1.72
CA TYR A 32 -14.84 -2.11 -1.09
C TYR A 32 -14.74 -2.21 0.43
N ASP A 33 -13.84 -3.03 0.93
CA ASP A 33 -13.65 -3.21 2.36
C ASP A 33 -13.05 -1.95 3.01
N SER A 34 -12.21 -1.21 2.29
CA SER A 34 -11.73 0.10 2.73
C SER A 34 -12.88 1.10 2.86
N LEU A 35 -13.79 1.18 1.88
CA LEU A 35 -14.98 2.04 1.96
C LEU A 35 -15.90 1.65 3.13
N LYS A 36 -16.16 0.35 3.32
CA LYS A 36 -16.94 -0.14 4.46
C LYS A 36 -16.29 0.26 5.78
N ALA A 37 -14.98 0.14 5.90
CA ALA A 37 -14.23 0.52 7.09
C ALA A 37 -14.34 2.03 7.41
N LEU A 38 -14.49 2.87 6.38
CA LEU A 38 -14.70 4.31 6.53
C LEU A 38 -16.18 4.72 6.67
N GLY A 39 -17.09 3.76 6.88
CA GLY A 39 -18.51 4.02 7.08
C GLY A 39 -19.35 4.12 5.80
N ILE A 40 -18.77 3.86 4.63
CA ILE A 40 -19.47 3.78 3.34
C ILE A 40 -19.75 2.30 3.05
N SER A 41 -20.67 1.72 3.81
CA SER A 41 -20.96 0.28 3.77
C SER A 41 -22.20 -0.09 2.96
N SER A 42 -23.10 0.87 2.73
CA SER A 42 -24.38 0.64 2.06
C SER A 42 -24.18 0.50 0.54
N PRO A 43 -24.57 -0.63 -0.09
CA PRO A 43 -24.36 -0.83 -1.53
C PRO A 43 -25.03 0.22 -2.42
N ASP A 44 -26.15 0.79 -1.99
CA ASP A 44 -26.89 1.87 -2.66
C ASP A 44 -26.12 3.21 -2.70
N LYS A 45 -25.10 3.36 -1.86
CA LYS A 45 -24.19 4.50 -1.89
C LYS A 45 -23.05 4.33 -2.89
N ILE A 46 -22.83 3.16 -3.47
CA ILE A 46 -21.74 2.92 -4.42
C ILE A 46 -22.32 2.82 -5.83
N VAL A 47 -21.81 3.65 -6.73
CA VAL A 47 -22.19 3.65 -8.15
C VAL A 47 -20.95 3.28 -8.95
N ILE A 48 -20.99 2.11 -9.59
CA ILE A 48 -19.89 1.61 -10.41
C ILE A 48 -20.01 2.23 -11.82
N CYS A 49 -19.02 3.00 -12.21
CA CYS A 49 -18.93 3.63 -13.52
C CYS A 49 -18.17 2.73 -14.50
N LYS A 50 -18.77 2.42 -15.66
CA LYS A 50 -18.07 1.71 -16.74
C LYS A 50 -17.08 2.63 -17.44
N HIS A 51 -16.05 2.07 -18.08
CA HIS A 51 -14.96 2.83 -18.69
C HIS A 51 -15.45 3.92 -19.68
N ASP A 52 -16.44 3.60 -20.50
CA ASP A 52 -16.97 4.48 -21.54
C ASP A 52 -18.35 5.08 -21.20
N GLU A 53 -18.75 5.01 -19.93
CA GLU A 53 -20.04 5.51 -19.48
C GLU A 53 -20.01 7.03 -19.32
N ARG A 54 -21.06 7.68 -19.82
CA ARG A 54 -21.29 9.11 -19.60
C ARG A 54 -22.44 9.28 -18.64
N LEU A 55 -22.17 9.95 -17.52
CA LEU A 55 -23.16 10.23 -16.49
C LEU A 55 -23.55 11.70 -16.54
N GLU A 56 -24.85 11.95 -16.54
CA GLU A 56 -25.39 13.29 -16.26
C GLU A 56 -25.74 13.35 -14.78
N LEU A 57 -25.18 14.34 -14.08
CA LEU A 57 -25.33 14.49 -12.63
C LEU A 57 -25.94 15.85 -12.35
N GLY A 58 -27.08 15.87 -11.64
CA GLY A 58 -27.68 17.13 -11.20
C GLY A 58 -26.79 17.91 -10.23
N LYS A 59 -25.91 17.22 -9.48
CA LYS A 59 -24.87 17.82 -8.64
C LYS A 59 -23.68 16.87 -8.52
N LEU A 60 -22.48 17.37 -8.84
CA LEU A 60 -21.22 16.67 -8.59
C LEU A 60 -20.51 17.33 -7.40
N LEU A 61 -20.22 16.53 -6.38
CA LEU A 61 -19.36 16.94 -5.27
C LEU A 61 -17.93 16.49 -5.59
N TRP A 62 -17.01 17.44 -5.62
CA TRP A 62 -15.59 17.17 -5.87
C TRP A 62 -14.77 17.43 -4.61
N SER A 63 -13.92 16.47 -4.24
CA SER A 63 -12.97 16.68 -3.15
C SER A 63 -11.65 17.20 -3.69
N PRO A 64 -11.19 18.40 -3.26
CA PRO A 64 -9.83 18.81 -3.54
C PRO A 64 -8.84 17.82 -2.89
N PRO A 65 -7.59 17.74 -3.39
CA PRO A 65 -6.54 16.96 -2.75
C PRO A 65 -6.32 17.44 -1.31
N ALA A 66 -6.11 16.50 -0.38
CA ALA A 66 -5.78 16.85 1.01
C ALA A 66 -4.35 17.41 1.14
N THR A 67 -3.47 17.06 0.19
CA THR A 67 -2.06 17.49 0.11
C THR A 67 -1.53 17.30 -1.32
N TYR A 68 -0.27 17.65 -1.56
CA TYR A 68 0.39 17.44 -2.85
C TYR A 68 0.51 15.95 -3.20
N SER A 69 0.45 15.63 -4.50
CA SER A 69 0.64 14.25 -4.97
C SER A 69 1.98 13.70 -4.50
N GLY A 70 1.97 12.53 -3.87
CA GLY A 70 3.17 11.90 -3.31
C GLY A 70 3.50 12.31 -1.87
N MET A 71 2.65 13.13 -1.24
CA MET A 71 2.71 13.48 0.17
C MET A 71 1.45 12.98 0.89
N ASP A 72 1.51 12.89 2.21
CA ASP A 72 0.42 12.49 3.09
C ASP A 72 0.26 13.50 4.22
N LEU A 73 -0.98 13.69 4.67
CA LEU A 73 -1.32 14.51 5.84
C LEU A 73 -1.38 13.57 7.06
N PRO A 74 -0.52 13.74 8.09
CA PRO A 74 -0.42 12.80 9.20
C PRO A 74 -1.76 12.47 9.86
N GLU A 75 -2.60 13.47 10.12
CA GLU A 75 -3.91 13.30 10.77
C GLU A 75 -4.88 12.52 9.89
N ALA A 76 -4.88 12.77 8.57
CA ALA A 76 -5.73 12.05 7.64
C ALA A 76 -5.26 10.59 7.48
N LEU A 77 -3.95 10.36 7.37
CA LEU A 77 -3.37 9.02 7.28
C LEU A 77 -3.68 8.21 8.55
N GLU A 78 -3.52 8.81 9.72
CA GLU A 78 -3.84 8.21 11.02
C GLU A 78 -5.33 7.91 11.14
N TRP A 79 -6.21 8.81 10.68
CA TRP A 79 -7.66 8.56 10.62
C TRP A 79 -8.00 7.37 9.72
N VAL A 80 -7.44 7.28 8.51
CA VAL A 80 -7.67 6.13 7.62
C VAL A 80 -7.16 4.84 8.27
N SER A 81 -5.95 4.87 8.83
CA SER A 81 -5.31 3.72 9.48
C SER A 81 -6.14 3.19 10.66
N ASN A 82 -6.60 4.07 11.54
CA ASN A 82 -7.37 3.70 12.72
C ASN A 82 -8.75 3.12 12.37
N ASN A 83 -9.45 3.69 11.39
CA ASN A 83 -10.75 3.17 10.95
C ASN A 83 -10.62 1.78 10.30
N ILE A 84 -9.66 1.60 9.40
CA ILE A 84 -9.42 0.31 8.73
C ILE A 84 -8.92 -0.75 9.72
N THR A 85 -8.02 -0.38 10.63
CA THR A 85 -7.54 -1.28 11.69
C THR A 85 -8.69 -1.73 12.60
N SER A 86 -9.51 -0.78 13.06
CA SER A 86 -10.67 -1.07 13.91
C SER A 86 -11.69 -1.97 13.22
N TRP A 87 -11.91 -1.76 11.91
CA TRP A 87 -12.75 -2.62 11.10
C TRP A 87 -12.14 -4.03 10.96
N SER A 88 -10.85 -4.14 10.68
CA SER A 88 -10.13 -5.42 10.54
C SER A 88 -10.21 -6.27 11.81
N LEU A 89 -10.03 -5.66 12.99
CA LEU A 89 -10.13 -6.36 14.28
C LEU A 89 -11.52 -7.00 14.52
N LYS A 90 -12.59 -6.37 14.03
CA LYS A 90 -13.96 -6.92 14.11
C LYS A 90 -14.14 -8.12 13.17
N GLN A 91 -13.44 -8.15 12.05
CA GLN A 91 -13.47 -9.31 11.13
C GLN A 91 -12.66 -10.49 11.68
N LYS A 92 -11.57 -10.22 12.40
CA LYS A 92 -10.68 -11.24 12.97
C LYS A 92 -11.36 -12.16 13.99
N GLN A 93 -12.41 -11.69 14.68
CA GLN A 93 -13.22 -12.53 15.56
C GLN A 93 -13.94 -13.69 14.82
N LYS A 94 -13.87 -13.75 13.48
CA LYS A 94 -14.46 -14.82 12.66
C LYS A 94 -13.45 -15.73 11.93
N LEU A 95 -12.15 -15.43 11.85
CA LEU A 95 -11.22 -16.11 10.92
C LEU A 95 -9.78 -16.32 11.48
N SER A 96 -9.48 -17.57 11.85
CA SER A 96 -8.20 -18.33 11.88
C SER A 96 -6.92 -17.82 12.61
N THR A 97 -6.11 -18.83 12.98
CA THR A 97 -4.83 -18.83 13.74
C THR A 97 -3.59 -18.58 12.86
N ASN A 98 -3.65 -17.63 11.93
CA ASN A 98 -2.51 -17.38 11.03
C ASN A 98 -1.30 -16.82 11.79
N THR A 99 -0.15 -17.50 11.68
CA THR A 99 1.13 -16.97 12.15
C THR A 99 1.67 -15.98 11.12
N TYR A 100 1.64 -14.69 11.45
CA TYR A 100 2.26 -13.63 10.64
C TYR A 100 3.75 -13.53 10.98
N SER A 101 4.58 -13.22 9.98
CA SER A 101 6.03 -13.06 10.16
C SER A 101 6.40 -11.62 10.46
N LYS A 102 7.42 -11.42 11.30
CA LYS A 102 8.03 -10.10 11.57
C LYS A 102 8.89 -9.61 10.40
N LYS A 103 9.36 -10.50 9.54
CA LYS A 103 10.15 -10.16 8.35
C LYS A 103 9.37 -10.55 7.10
N ILE A 104 9.05 -9.57 6.25
CA ILE A 104 8.25 -9.80 5.06
C ILE A 104 8.89 -9.18 3.83
N TYR A 105 8.77 -9.90 2.72
CA TYR A 105 9.06 -9.38 1.39
C TYR A 105 7.77 -9.32 0.59
N ILE A 106 7.45 -8.17 0.02
CA ILE A 106 6.27 -8.00 -0.82
C ILE A 106 6.67 -8.18 -2.27
N SER A 107 6.27 -9.32 -2.84
CA SER A 107 6.51 -9.64 -4.24
C SER A 107 5.58 -8.86 -5.17
N ARG A 108 6.03 -8.62 -6.40
CA ARG A 108 5.25 -8.06 -7.50
C ARG A 108 5.12 -9.01 -8.70
N GLN A 109 5.33 -10.33 -8.53
CA GLN A 109 5.23 -11.31 -9.63
C GLN A 109 3.88 -11.31 -10.33
N ASP A 110 2.84 -10.87 -9.64
CA ASP A 110 1.46 -10.76 -10.11
C ASP A 110 1.13 -9.42 -10.80
N SER A 111 2.13 -8.58 -11.06
CA SER A 111 1.95 -7.23 -11.63
C SER A 111 2.75 -7.08 -12.91
N ASP A 112 2.15 -6.56 -13.98
CA ASP A 112 2.81 -6.34 -15.28
C ASP A 112 3.83 -5.18 -15.30
N LYS A 113 4.07 -4.54 -14.16
CA LYS A 113 4.92 -3.35 -14.01
C LYS A 113 5.92 -3.49 -12.87
N ARG A 114 7.15 -3.02 -13.11
CA ARG A 114 8.23 -2.94 -12.11
C ARG A 114 8.49 -4.28 -11.44
N GLN A 115 8.48 -5.37 -12.22
CA GLN A 115 8.88 -6.67 -11.71
C GLN A 115 10.39 -6.71 -11.49
N LEU A 116 10.80 -7.41 -10.44
CA LEU A 116 12.21 -7.66 -10.17
C LEU A 116 12.64 -8.93 -10.92
N ILE A 117 13.49 -8.77 -11.92
CA ILE A 117 13.86 -9.84 -12.86
C ILE A 117 14.66 -10.94 -12.15
N ASN A 118 15.56 -10.56 -11.24
CA ASN A 118 16.34 -11.49 -10.43
C ASN A 118 15.69 -11.77 -9.06
N GLU A 119 14.37 -11.66 -8.93
CA GLU A 119 13.66 -11.88 -7.66
C GLU A 119 13.87 -13.28 -7.08
N HIS A 120 14.03 -14.31 -7.92
CA HIS A 120 14.32 -15.66 -7.44
C HIS A 120 15.60 -15.72 -6.60
N GLU A 121 16.67 -15.04 -7.05
CA GLU A 121 17.94 -14.95 -6.32
C GLU A 121 17.76 -14.23 -4.97
N LEU A 122 17.04 -13.11 -4.99
CA LEU A 122 16.73 -12.36 -3.77
C LEU A 122 15.88 -13.20 -2.80
N CYS A 123 14.86 -13.89 -3.29
CA CYS A 123 13.96 -14.71 -2.49
C CYS A 123 14.67 -15.90 -1.82
N ILE A 124 15.64 -16.54 -2.49
CA ILE A 124 16.46 -17.59 -1.87
C ILE A 124 17.19 -17.03 -0.65
N PHE A 125 17.85 -15.88 -0.81
CA PHE A 125 18.55 -15.23 0.29
C PHE A 125 17.59 -14.80 1.41
N LEU A 126 16.50 -14.12 1.07
CA LEU A 126 15.53 -13.64 2.06
C LEU A 126 14.88 -14.78 2.85
N HIS A 127 14.61 -15.93 2.22
CA HIS A 127 14.15 -17.12 2.95
C HIS A 127 15.18 -17.59 3.99
N SER A 128 16.47 -17.59 3.66
CA SER A 128 17.53 -17.96 4.60
C SER A 128 17.65 -17.00 5.79
N GLU A 129 17.21 -15.74 5.62
CA GLU A 129 17.15 -14.71 6.67
C GLU A 129 15.83 -14.72 7.46
N GLY A 130 14.94 -15.67 7.18
CA GLY A 130 13.65 -15.84 7.86
C GLY A 130 12.53 -14.92 7.36
N PHE A 131 12.66 -14.37 6.15
CA PHE A 131 11.58 -13.59 5.53
C PHE A 131 10.46 -14.49 5.02
N LYS A 132 9.23 -14.00 5.15
CA LYS A 132 8.07 -14.53 4.44
C LYS A 132 7.86 -13.76 3.14
N ILE A 133 7.81 -14.47 2.02
CA ILE A 133 7.49 -13.90 0.70
C ILE A 133 5.96 -13.82 0.58
N CYS A 134 5.44 -12.63 0.27
CA CYS A 134 4.01 -12.34 0.26
C CYS A 134 3.59 -11.68 -1.07
N THR A 135 2.50 -12.17 -1.67
CA THR A 135 1.80 -11.53 -2.79
C THR A 135 0.46 -11.01 -2.28
N LEU A 136 0.28 -9.68 -2.24
CA LEU A 136 -0.83 -9.05 -1.51
C LEU A 136 -2.17 -9.12 -2.24
N SER A 137 -2.19 -9.23 -3.57
CA SER A 137 -3.44 -9.30 -4.36
C SER A 137 -4.37 -10.45 -3.94
N ASN A 138 -3.78 -11.54 -3.42
CA ASN A 138 -4.48 -12.72 -2.96
C ASN A 138 -4.99 -12.62 -1.52
N LEU A 139 -4.65 -11.55 -0.79
CA LEU A 139 -5.02 -11.38 0.61
C LEU A 139 -6.26 -10.50 0.77
N ALA A 140 -7.13 -10.89 1.69
CA ALA A 140 -8.19 -10.01 2.17
C ALA A 140 -7.59 -8.77 2.87
N LEU A 141 -8.31 -7.64 2.87
CA LEU A 141 -7.83 -6.42 3.51
C LEU A 141 -7.46 -6.66 4.99
N ALA A 142 -8.27 -7.44 5.71
CA ALA A 142 -7.98 -7.77 7.10
C ALA A 142 -6.64 -8.51 7.28
N ASP A 143 -6.32 -9.44 6.38
CA ASP A 143 -5.03 -10.14 6.40
C ASP A 143 -3.86 -9.22 6.05
N GLN A 144 -4.04 -8.29 5.11
CA GLN A 144 -3.03 -7.28 4.80
C GLN A 144 -2.75 -6.39 6.02
N VAL A 145 -3.79 -5.90 6.69
CA VAL A 145 -3.65 -5.11 7.93
C VAL A 145 -2.87 -5.90 8.98
N ASN A 146 -3.26 -7.14 9.28
CA ASN A 146 -2.59 -7.95 10.29
C ASN A 146 -1.13 -8.25 9.92
N LEU A 147 -0.84 -8.55 8.66
CA LEU A 147 0.51 -8.80 8.17
C LEU A 147 1.42 -7.60 8.43
N PHE A 148 0.96 -6.39 8.09
CA PHE A 148 1.76 -5.16 8.25
C PHE A 148 1.82 -4.67 9.71
N GLN A 149 0.84 -5.01 10.55
CA GLN A 149 0.89 -4.72 11.99
C GLN A 149 1.93 -5.57 12.75
N VAL A 150 2.26 -6.77 12.27
CA VAL A 150 3.26 -7.65 12.89
C VAL A 150 4.65 -7.45 12.29
N ALA A 151 4.74 -6.92 11.07
CA ALA A 151 6.00 -6.73 10.37
C ALA A 151 6.89 -5.68 11.06
N GLU A 152 8.14 -6.04 11.27
CA GLU A 152 9.24 -5.21 11.79
C GLU A 152 10.26 -4.88 10.69
N ILE A 153 10.40 -5.74 9.67
CA ILE A 153 11.26 -5.52 8.50
C ILE A 153 10.48 -5.83 7.23
N ILE A 154 10.37 -4.83 6.36
CA ILE A 154 9.58 -4.88 5.12
C ILE A 154 10.51 -4.55 3.95
N ILE A 155 10.62 -5.47 2.99
CA ILE A 155 11.34 -5.23 1.74
C ILE A 155 10.35 -5.35 0.59
N ALA A 156 10.34 -4.40 -0.35
CA ALA A 156 9.42 -4.48 -1.48
C ALA A 156 9.92 -3.66 -2.67
N PRO A 157 9.72 -4.13 -3.92
CA PRO A 157 9.74 -3.26 -5.07
C PRO A 157 8.66 -2.17 -4.98
N HIS A 158 8.96 -0.98 -5.50
CA HIS A 158 8.04 0.16 -5.49
C HIS A 158 6.67 -0.20 -6.08
N GLY A 159 5.61 0.12 -5.34
CA GLY A 159 4.25 0.09 -5.86
C GLY A 159 3.16 -0.09 -4.81
N ALA A 160 1.92 -0.18 -5.28
CA ALA A 160 0.70 0.03 -4.48
C ALA A 160 0.58 -0.85 -3.22
N GLY A 161 1.25 -2.00 -3.16
CA GLY A 161 1.28 -2.83 -1.96
C GLY A 161 1.85 -2.13 -0.73
N LEU A 162 2.80 -1.19 -0.92
CA LEU A 162 3.41 -0.38 0.14
C LEU A 162 2.45 0.65 0.75
N VAL A 163 1.24 0.83 0.20
CA VAL A 163 0.19 1.63 0.85
C VAL A 163 -0.08 1.12 2.28
N ASN A 164 0.07 -0.19 2.50
CA ASN A 164 -0.16 -0.85 3.78
C ASN A 164 0.84 -0.47 4.88
N LEU A 165 1.93 0.26 4.56
CA LEU A 165 2.84 0.83 5.57
C LEU A 165 2.11 1.73 6.58
N MET A 166 0.94 2.27 6.22
CA MET A 166 0.07 3.01 7.12
C MET A 166 -0.38 2.19 8.35
N PHE A 167 -0.37 0.85 8.27
CA PHE A 167 -0.73 -0.07 9.36
C PHE A 167 0.48 -0.53 10.18
N THR A 168 1.70 -0.19 9.74
CA THR A 168 2.93 -0.66 10.36
C THR A 168 3.24 0.08 11.65
N ASN A 169 3.81 -0.64 12.61
CA ASN A 169 4.21 -0.07 13.90
C ASN A 169 5.45 0.81 13.76
N LYS A 170 5.47 1.90 14.53
CA LYS A 170 6.60 2.84 14.62
C LYS A 170 7.91 2.11 14.91
N GLY A 171 9.00 2.55 14.29
CA GLY A 171 10.34 1.97 14.44
C GLY A 171 10.63 0.77 13.56
N SER A 172 9.65 0.27 12.79
CA SER A 172 9.89 -0.79 11.80
C SER A 172 10.75 -0.28 10.64
N TYR A 173 11.47 -1.19 9.99
CA TYR A 173 12.38 -0.91 8.89
C TYR A 173 11.73 -1.21 7.55
N VAL A 174 11.89 -0.29 6.60
CA VAL A 174 11.40 -0.43 5.23
C VAL A 174 12.56 -0.27 4.26
N LEU A 175 12.76 -1.23 3.37
CA LEU A 175 13.64 -1.10 2.20
C LEU A 175 12.81 -1.15 0.93
N GLU A 176 12.70 -0.02 0.26
CA GLU A 176 12.01 0.09 -1.01
C GLU A 176 12.97 -0.08 -2.19
N LEU A 177 12.62 -0.93 -3.14
CA LEU A 177 13.45 -1.24 -4.31
C LEU A 177 12.92 -0.54 -5.56
N PHE A 178 13.81 0.15 -6.26
CA PHE A 178 13.51 0.89 -7.48
C PHE A 178 14.37 0.40 -8.64
N GLY A 179 13.87 0.53 -9.87
CA GLY A 179 14.70 0.53 -11.06
C GLY A 179 15.55 1.81 -11.16
N SER A 180 16.34 1.93 -12.23
CA SER A 180 17.14 3.14 -12.48
C SER A 180 16.27 4.37 -12.78
N ASN A 181 15.05 4.15 -13.28
CA ASN A 181 14.04 5.17 -13.47
C ASN A 181 13.07 5.20 -12.28
N VAL A 182 13.36 6.04 -11.30
CA VAL A 182 12.45 6.24 -10.16
C VAL A 182 11.14 6.89 -10.65
N PRO A 183 9.96 6.32 -10.32
CA PRO A 183 8.69 6.87 -10.78
C PRO A 183 8.41 8.29 -10.29
N ARG A 184 7.67 9.05 -11.10
CA ARG A 184 7.06 10.31 -10.67
C ARG A 184 6.13 10.03 -9.48
N GLY A 185 6.39 10.68 -8.34
CA GLY A 185 5.69 10.38 -7.08
C GLY A 185 6.27 9.19 -6.28
N GLY A 186 7.51 8.76 -6.59
CA GLY A 186 8.25 7.75 -5.84
C GLY A 186 8.43 8.04 -4.34
N THR A 187 8.13 9.27 -3.90
CA THR A 187 8.18 9.69 -2.49
C THR A 187 6.96 9.27 -1.67
N CYS A 188 5.89 8.75 -2.28
CA CYS A 188 4.64 8.47 -1.56
C CYS A 188 4.83 7.52 -0.36
N TYR A 189 5.63 6.46 -0.50
CA TYR A 189 5.84 5.51 0.60
C TYR A 189 6.88 5.99 1.63
N TRP A 190 7.82 6.84 1.20
CA TRP A 190 8.63 7.63 2.13
C TRP A 190 7.76 8.56 2.99
N SER A 191 6.79 9.26 2.39
CA SER A 191 5.87 10.14 3.10
C SER A 191 5.00 9.39 4.12
N ILE A 192 4.41 8.25 3.75
CA ILE A 192 3.70 7.36 4.69
C ILE A 192 4.64 6.94 5.83
N SER A 193 5.88 6.56 5.50
CA SER A 193 6.89 6.16 6.49
C SER A 193 7.21 7.29 7.47
N CYS A 194 7.35 8.53 6.99
CA CYS A 194 7.53 9.70 7.85
C CYS A 194 6.34 9.90 8.79
N CYS A 195 5.10 9.85 8.28
CA CYS A 195 3.89 10.00 9.09
C CYS A 195 3.78 8.91 10.17
N ARG A 196 4.28 7.70 9.90
CA ARG A 196 4.23 6.54 10.80
C ARG A 196 5.48 6.36 11.67
N GLY A 197 6.52 7.17 11.47
CA GLY A 197 7.80 7.05 12.17
C GLY A 197 8.53 5.73 11.86
N LEU A 198 8.54 5.32 10.59
CA LEU A 198 9.27 4.15 10.11
C LEU A 198 10.69 4.53 9.67
N ASN A 199 11.62 3.59 9.83
CA ASN A 199 12.99 3.71 9.35
C ASN A 199 13.04 3.36 7.86
N TYR A 200 12.87 4.37 7.00
CA TYR A 200 12.78 4.19 5.55
C TYR A 200 14.14 4.26 4.86
N TYR A 201 14.39 3.29 3.98
CA TYR A 201 15.54 3.19 3.10
C TYR A 201 15.08 2.86 1.69
N TYR A 202 15.92 3.15 0.71
CA TYR A 202 15.69 2.74 -0.67
C TYR A 202 16.96 2.20 -1.32
N LEU A 203 16.78 1.36 -2.33
CA LEU A 203 17.85 0.84 -3.16
C LEU A 203 17.44 0.91 -4.64
N THR A 204 18.32 1.49 -5.46
CA THR A 204 18.13 1.56 -6.92
C THR A 204 18.90 0.46 -7.64
N GLY A 205 18.26 -0.06 -8.68
CA GLY A 205 18.74 -1.13 -9.55
C GLY A 205 18.94 -0.68 -10.98
N GLN A 206 19.03 -1.65 -11.89
CA GLN A 206 19.14 -1.42 -13.33
C GLN A 206 17.82 -1.76 -14.00
N SER A 207 17.14 -0.77 -14.60
CA SER A 207 15.95 -1.01 -15.42
C SER A 207 16.30 -1.64 -16.77
N GLU A 208 15.46 -2.55 -17.28
CA GLU A 208 15.59 -3.08 -18.65
C GLU A 208 15.50 -1.99 -19.72
N THR A 209 14.66 -0.98 -19.49
CA THR A 209 14.48 0.15 -20.40
C THR A 209 14.66 1.46 -19.68
N SER A 210 15.33 2.41 -20.33
CA SER A 210 15.57 3.76 -19.80
C SER A 210 14.39 4.71 -20.03
N THR A 211 13.36 4.31 -20.78
CA THR A 211 12.28 5.20 -21.22
C THR A 211 11.01 5.10 -20.37
N SER A 212 10.90 4.09 -19.50
CA SER A 212 9.71 3.84 -18.68
C SER A 212 10.05 3.74 -17.20
N GLU A 213 9.28 4.45 -16.36
CA GLU A 213 9.30 4.28 -14.90
C GLU A 213 8.63 2.98 -14.43
N ASP A 214 7.86 2.35 -15.33
CA ASP A 214 7.21 1.06 -15.07
C ASP A 214 8.08 -0.14 -15.51
N SER A 215 9.30 0.12 -16.00
CA SER A 215 10.23 -0.92 -16.47
C SER A 215 10.53 -1.94 -15.38
N ASN A 216 10.60 -3.21 -15.77
CA ASN A 216 11.21 -4.24 -14.94
C ASN A 216 12.69 -3.93 -14.73
N PHE A 217 13.26 -4.48 -13.66
CA PHE A 217 14.60 -4.13 -13.22
C PHE A 217 15.29 -5.26 -12.46
N THR A 218 16.60 -5.15 -12.28
CA THR A 218 17.39 -6.03 -11.40
C THR A 218 17.93 -5.25 -10.21
N ILE A 219 18.20 -5.93 -9.09
CA ILE A 219 18.79 -5.34 -7.89
C ILE A 219 20.03 -6.15 -7.46
N SER A 220 20.97 -5.51 -6.76
CA SER A 220 22.10 -6.21 -6.15
C SER A 220 21.66 -6.87 -4.83
N VAL A 221 21.69 -8.21 -4.78
CA VAL A 221 21.37 -8.98 -3.57
C VAL A 221 22.40 -8.70 -2.47
N GLU A 222 23.66 -8.45 -2.82
CA GLU A 222 24.74 -8.06 -1.91
C GLU A 222 24.44 -6.77 -1.16
N LYS A 223 23.91 -5.75 -1.83
CA LYS A 223 23.49 -4.51 -1.16
C LYS A 223 22.32 -4.74 -0.21
N VAL A 224 21.40 -5.65 -0.54
CA VAL A 224 20.32 -6.03 0.39
C VAL A 224 20.88 -6.78 1.61
N LYS A 225 21.84 -7.69 1.42
CA LYS A 225 22.57 -8.37 2.50
C LYS A 225 23.24 -7.38 3.44
N GLU A 226 23.95 -6.39 2.89
CA GLU A 226 24.62 -5.33 3.64
C GLU A 226 23.62 -4.51 4.45
N TRP A 227 22.50 -4.11 3.85
CA TRP A 227 21.45 -3.37 4.55
C TRP A 227 20.87 -4.15 5.73
N ILE A 228 20.54 -5.43 5.55
CA ILE A 228 20.02 -6.29 6.63
C ILE A 228 21.03 -6.40 7.78
N ARG A 229 22.32 -6.56 7.47
CA ARG A 229 23.38 -6.60 8.51
C ARG A 229 23.46 -5.29 9.29
N ASN A 230 23.37 -4.15 8.61
CA ASN A 230 23.48 -2.84 9.25
C ASN A 230 22.32 -2.53 10.19
N ILE A 231 21.10 -2.98 9.87
CA ILE A 231 19.95 -2.78 10.77
C ILE A 231 19.93 -3.76 11.95
N ALA A 232 20.58 -4.92 11.84
CA ALA A 232 20.65 -5.91 12.93
C ALA A 232 21.65 -5.54 14.04
N ILE A 233 22.52 -4.56 13.79
CA ILE A 233 23.56 -4.10 14.73
C ILE A 233 23.07 -2.91 15.59
N ASN A 234 21.94 -2.29 15.22
CA ASN A 234 21.34 -1.15 15.92
C ASN A 234 20.11 -1.57 16.73
#